data_AF-A0A329UM45-F1
#
_entry.id   AF-A0A329UM45-F1
#
_cell.length_a   1.000
_cell.length_b   1.000
_cell.length_c   1.000
_cell.angle_alpha   90.00
_cell.angle_beta   90.00
_cell.angle_gamma   90.00
#
_symmetry.space_group_name_H-M   'P 1'
#
loop_
_entity.id
_entity.type
_entity.pdbx_description
1 polymer ?
#
loop_
_entity_poly.entity_id
_entity_poly.type
_entity_poly.pdbx_seq_one_letter_code
_entity_poly.pdbx_strand_id
1 'polypeptide(L)'
;MPYSVTSSSPQFIFMSIRTERVATQMAGWNDNGHSYGQQKELPPEITPKKVPEDYVDEAERIMSNLMSQPKKVTTSKIRGLLSLVTEIFNVENLRTEEALLPESVVKINLMRVRVAYEYGRDTGESVGKDKAYPMKDFISQSHLLEYLKGISTDRADLIRFAHYMEALVAFHRYFGGKEG
;
A
#
# COMPACT_ATOMS: atom_id res chain seq x y z
N MET A 1 -3.17 -1.97 -56.07
CA MET A 1 -3.73 -2.33 -54.76
C MET A 1 -2.67 -3.10 -53.97
N PRO A 2 -2.05 -2.47 -52.97
CA PRO A 2 -1.68 -3.20 -51.77
C PRO A 2 -2.16 -2.50 -50.49
N TYR A 3 -2.42 -3.35 -49.50
CA TYR A 3 -3.09 -3.10 -48.24
C TYR A 3 -2.23 -2.32 -47.23
N SER A 4 -2.88 -1.45 -46.48
CA SER A 4 -2.40 -0.82 -45.26
C SER A 4 -2.49 -1.78 -44.07
N VAL A 5 -1.40 -1.90 -43.29
CA VAL A 5 -1.47 -2.34 -41.89
C VAL A 5 -0.56 -1.41 -41.07
N THR A 6 -1.19 -0.64 -40.20
CA THR A 6 -0.57 0.28 -39.25
C THR A 6 -0.05 -0.49 -38.03
N SER A 7 1.25 -0.43 -37.79
CA SER A 7 1.87 -0.82 -36.52
C SER A 7 1.59 0.26 -35.47
N SER A 8 0.93 -0.09 -34.37
CA SER A 8 0.74 0.76 -33.21
C SER A 8 1.63 0.27 -32.07
N SER A 9 2.69 1.03 -31.78
CA SER A 9 3.49 0.93 -30.55
C SER A 9 3.23 2.20 -29.74
N PRO A 10 2.74 2.14 -28.47
CA PRO A 10 2.57 3.34 -27.66
C PRO A 10 3.92 3.76 -27.08
N GLN A 11 4.44 4.90 -27.52
CA GLN A 11 5.56 5.56 -26.86
C GLN A 11 5.04 6.36 -25.65
N PHE A 12 5.59 6.04 -24.48
CA PHE A 12 5.38 6.76 -23.23
C PHE A 12 5.87 8.22 -23.38
N ILE A 13 4.97 9.19 -23.24
CA ILE A 13 5.32 10.61 -23.23
C ILE A 13 5.77 11.00 -21.82
N PHE A 14 7.07 11.25 -21.69
CA PHE A 14 7.69 11.99 -20.59
C PHE A 14 7.24 13.46 -20.69
N MET A 15 6.48 13.97 -19.73
CA MET A 15 6.09 15.38 -19.70
C MET A 15 7.21 16.20 -19.06
N SER A 16 8.03 16.83 -19.90
CA SER A 16 9.07 17.78 -19.50
C SER A 16 8.46 19.17 -19.28
N ILE A 17 8.68 19.75 -18.11
CA ILE A 17 8.19 21.08 -17.72
C ILE A 17 8.99 22.13 -18.51
N ARG A 18 8.30 22.92 -19.34
CA ARG A 18 8.85 24.12 -19.98
C ARG A 18 8.26 25.35 -19.32
N THR A 19 9.11 26.13 -18.67
CA THR A 19 8.77 27.42 -18.06
C THR A 19 8.83 28.51 -19.12
N GLU A 20 7.73 29.21 -19.37
CA GLU A 20 7.76 30.54 -20.00
C GLU A 20 6.86 31.51 -19.23
N ARG A 21 7.41 32.70 -18.97
CA ARG A 21 6.73 33.85 -18.39
C ARG A 21 5.90 34.53 -19.48
N VAL A 22 4.61 34.78 -19.20
CA VAL A 22 3.87 35.85 -19.86
C VAL A 22 3.05 36.58 -18.79
N ALA A 23 3.32 37.88 -18.65
CA ALA A 23 2.57 38.78 -17.78
C ALA A 23 1.36 39.33 -18.53
N THR A 24 0.16 39.12 -17.98
CA THR A 24 -1.04 39.93 -18.29
C THR A 24 -1.88 40.07 -17.03
N GLN A 25 -2.12 41.31 -16.63
CA GLN A 25 -3.03 41.73 -15.57
C GLN A 25 -4.48 41.37 -15.91
N MET A 26 -5.22 40.82 -14.95
CA MET A 26 -6.67 41.05 -14.82
C MET A 26 -7.04 41.22 -13.35
N ALA A 27 -7.88 42.23 -13.10
CA ALA A 27 -8.27 42.72 -11.81
C ALA A 27 -9.38 41.87 -11.17
N GLY A 28 -9.31 41.75 -9.83
CA GLY A 28 -10.47 41.72 -8.94
C GLY A 28 -11.26 40.43 -8.82
N TRP A 29 -10.72 39.44 -8.10
CA TRP A 29 -11.51 38.40 -7.42
C TRP A 29 -11.06 38.31 -5.95
N ASN A 30 -12.04 38.29 -5.05
CA ASN A 30 -11.94 38.37 -3.59
C ASN A 30 -10.82 37.53 -2.97
N ASP A 31 -10.10 38.17 -2.04
CA ASP A 31 -9.30 37.55 -0.99
C ASP A 31 -10.18 36.65 -0.13
N ASN A 32 -10.13 35.35 -0.39
CA ASN A 32 -10.29 34.33 0.65
C ASN A 32 -8.94 33.64 0.76
N GLY A 33 -8.13 34.11 1.71
CA GLY A 33 -6.82 33.56 2.05
C GLY A 33 -6.95 32.07 2.34
N HIS A 34 -6.76 31.26 1.30
CA HIS A 34 -6.40 29.87 1.46
C HIS A 34 -4.98 29.90 1.98
N SER A 35 -4.84 29.79 3.30
CA SER A 35 -3.58 29.42 3.92
C SER A 35 -3.07 28.20 3.17
N TYR A 36 -2.05 28.40 2.33
CA TYR A 36 -1.30 27.29 1.75
C TYR A 36 -0.92 26.41 2.94
N GLY A 37 -1.52 25.21 2.97
CA GLY A 37 -1.39 24.29 4.08
C GLY A 37 0.08 24.16 4.44
N GLN A 38 0.35 24.09 5.75
CA GLN A 38 1.65 23.67 6.28
C GLN A 38 2.22 22.61 5.34
N GLN A 39 3.42 22.85 4.80
CA GLN A 39 4.16 21.82 4.07
C GLN A 39 4.18 20.60 4.97
N LYS A 40 3.32 19.62 4.67
CA LYS A 40 3.29 18.35 5.37
C LYS A 40 4.66 17.75 5.09
N GLU A 41 5.49 17.63 6.12
CA GLU A 41 6.78 16.99 6.00
C GLU A 41 6.58 15.66 5.28
N LEU A 42 7.42 15.40 4.26
CA LEU A 42 7.36 14.16 3.52
C LEU A 42 7.50 13.00 4.51
N PRO A 43 6.68 11.94 4.38
CA PRO A 43 6.85 10.75 5.20
C PRO A 43 8.31 10.28 5.12
N PRO A 44 8.89 9.79 6.24
CA PRO A 44 10.25 9.29 6.25
C PRO A 44 10.42 8.22 5.18
N GLU A 45 11.62 8.13 4.60
CA GLU A 45 11.90 7.10 3.62
C GLU A 45 11.70 5.71 4.25
N ILE A 46 10.89 4.88 3.58
CA ILE A 46 10.62 3.50 4.02
C ILE A 46 11.91 2.69 3.87
N THR A 47 12.49 2.24 4.97
CA THR A 47 13.64 1.34 4.97
C THR A 47 13.17 -0.12 4.80
N PRO A 48 13.78 -0.91 3.89
CA PRO A 48 13.36 -2.29 3.69
C PRO A 48 13.68 -3.15 4.92
N LYS A 49 12.76 -4.04 5.28
CA LYS A 49 12.93 -5.03 6.37
C LYS A 49 12.53 -6.41 5.88
N LYS A 50 13.14 -7.45 6.44
CA LYS A 50 12.67 -8.84 6.27
C LYS A 50 11.63 -9.15 7.35
N VAL A 51 10.64 -9.94 7.00
CA VAL A 51 9.72 -10.52 7.99
C VAL A 51 10.54 -11.42 8.92
N PRO A 52 10.42 -11.29 10.24
CA PRO A 52 11.26 -12.06 11.16
C PRO A 52 10.81 -13.53 11.21
N GLU A 53 11.62 -14.41 11.82
CA GLU A 53 11.28 -15.83 11.98
C GLU A 53 10.11 -16.05 12.96
N ASP A 54 10.05 -15.24 14.02
CA ASP A 54 9.01 -15.23 15.05
C ASP A 54 7.78 -14.38 14.66
N TYR A 55 7.49 -14.28 13.36
CA TYR A 55 6.41 -13.45 12.82
C TYR A 55 5.03 -13.80 13.37
N VAL A 56 4.84 -15.01 13.88
CA VAL A 56 3.59 -15.45 14.53
C VAL A 56 3.38 -14.70 15.84
N ASP A 57 4.40 -14.67 16.71
CA ASP A 57 4.35 -13.95 17.99
C ASP A 57 4.25 -12.44 17.76
N GLU A 58 4.94 -11.94 16.74
CA GLU A 58 4.85 -10.54 16.30
C GLU A 58 3.42 -10.18 15.85
N ALA A 59 2.79 -11.04 15.02
CA ALA A 59 1.42 -10.85 14.57
C ALA A 59 0.42 -10.89 15.73
N GLU A 60 0.59 -11.80 16.69
CA GLU A 60 -0.21 -11.86 17.91
C GLU A 60 -0.11 -10.55 18.70
N ARG A 61 1.12 -10.09 18.96
CA ARG A 61 1.39 -8.86 19.72
C ARG A 61 0.75 -7.64 19.05
N ILE A 62 0.95 -7.49 17.74
CA ILE A 62 0.39 -6.38 16.96
C ILE A 62 -1.14 -6.42 17.02
N MET A 63 -1.74 -7.58 16.77
CA MET A 63 -3.20 -7.71 16.75
C MET A 63 -3.81 -7.50 18.12
N SER A 64 -3.20 -7.99 19.19
CA SER A 64 -3.62 -7.72 20.55
C SER A 64 -3.66 -6.21 20.83
N ASN A 65 -2.58 -5.48 20.49
CA ASN A 65 -2.49 -4.03 20.68
C ASN A 65 -3.50 -3.25 19.81
N LEU A 66 -3.67 -3.61 18.55
CA LEU A 66 -4.63 -2.96 17.66
C LEU A 66 -6.07 -3.23 18.12
N MET A 67 -6.36 -4.41 18.63
CA MET A 67 -7.71 -4.80 19.05
C MET A 67 -8.10 -4.22 20.41
N SER A 68 -7.15 -3.74 21.21
CA SER A 68 -7.43 -2.93 22.41
C SER A 68 -7.74 -1.46 22.10
N GLN A 69 -7.49 -0.98 20.88
CA GLN A 69 -7.77 0.42 20.51
C GLN A 69 -9.27 0.66 20.30
N PRO A 70 -9.75 1.90 20.54
CA PRO A 70 -11.17 2.25 20.36
C PRO A 70 -11.62 2.14 18.89
N LYS A 71 -10.71 2.35 17.95
CA LYS A 71 -10.95 2.25 16.51
C LYS A 71 -10.21 1.03 15.97
N LYS A 72 -10.96 0.08 15.42
CA LYS A 72 -10.42 -1.23 15.01
C LYS A 72 -10.46 -1.38 13.49
N VAL A 73 -9.39 -1.95 12.95
CA VAL A 73 -9.38 -2.39 11.55
C VAL A 73 -10.39 -3.53 11.41
N THR A 74 -11.10 -3.62 10.27
CA THR A 74 -12.09 -4.67 10.03
C THR A 74 -11.44 -5.85 9.33
N THR A 75 -11.97 -7.05 9.55
CA THR A 75 -11.44 -8.27 8.92
C THR A 75 -11.50 -8.17 7.40
N SER A 76 -12.55 -7.55 6.84
CA SER A 76 -12.73 -7.40 5.39
C SER A 76 -11.62 -6.57 4.72
N LYS A 77 -11.06 -5.58 5.41
CA LYS A 77 -9.92 -4.81 4.87
C LYS A 77 -8.64 -5.61 4.86
N ILE A 78 -8.33 -6.30 5.96
CA ILE A 78 -7.13 -7.15 6.04
C ILE A 78 -7.25 -8.28 5.02
N ARG A 79 -8.44 -8.91 4.90
CA ARG A 79 -8.72 -9.90 3.85
C ARG A 79 -8.55 -9.35 2.44
N GLY A 80 -8.94 -8.10 2.18
CA GLY A 80 -8.72 -7.45 0.89
C GLY A 80 -7.24 -7.33 0.52
N LEU A 81 -6.35 -7.11 1.50
CA LEU A 81 -4.90 -7.13 1.28
C LEU A 81 -4.37 -8.56 1.16
N LEU A 82 -4.84 -9.48 2.01
CA LEU A 82 -4.47 -10.90 1.94
C LEU A 82 -4.78 -11.50 0.56
N SER A 83 -5.94 -11.18 -0.03
CA SER A 83 -6.30 -11.68 -1.36
C SER A 83 -5.27 -11.35 -2.44
N LEU A 84 -4.64 -10.16 -2.38
CA LEU A 84 -3.58 -9.79 -3.31
C LEU A 84 -2.32 -10.63 -3.10
N VAL A 85 -1.98 -10.89 -1.84
CA VAL A 85 -0.81 -11.71 -1.48
C VAL A 85 -1.03 -13.16 -1.88
N THR A 86 -2.22 -13.70 -1.61
CA THR A 86 -2.59 -15.07 -1.98
C THR A 86 -2.54 -15.27 -3.49
N GLU A 87 -2.94 -14.29 -4.30
CA GLU A 87 -2.83 -14.38 -5.76
C GLU A 87 -1.37 -14.59 -6.21
N ILE A 88 -0.44 -13.81 -5.66
CA ILE A 88 0.99 -13.88 -6.00
C ILE A 88 1.59 -15.17 -5.43
N PHE A 89 1.25 -15.50 -4.19
CA PHE A 89 1.70 -16.71 -3.50
C PHE A 89 1.29 -17.98 -4.26
N ASN A 90 0.05 -18.07 -4.74
CA ASN A 90 -0.41 -19.26 -5.46
C ASN A 90 0.40 -19.55 -6.74
N VAL A 91 0.90 -18.50 -7.40
CA VAL A 91 1.78 -18.66 -8.57
C VAL A 91 3.17 -19.10 -8.13
N GLU A 92 3.75 -18.41 -7.16
CA GLU A 92 5.15 -18.63 -6.75
C GLU A 92 5.35 -19.89 -5.90
N ASN A 93 4.34 -20.33 -5.16
CA ASN A 93 4.41 -21.54 -4.32
C ASN A 93 4.47 -22.84 -5.15
N LEU A 94 4.05 -22.81 -6.41
CA LEU A 94 4.16 -23.94 -7.34
C LEU A 94 5.55 -24.02 -7.99
N ARG A 95 6.39 -23.00 -7.79
CA ARG A 95 7.72 -22.88 -8.37
C ARG A 95 8.80 -23.30 -7.39
N THR A 96 9.99 -23.54 -7.92
CA THR A 96 11.16 -23.98 -7.13
C THR A 96 12.34 -23.02 -7.22
N GLU A 97 12.33 -22.10 -8.19
CA GLU A 97 13.41 -21.15 -8.47
C GLU A 97 13.42 -19.99 -7.49
N GLU A 98 14.57 -19.76 -6.85
CA GLU A 98 14.72 -18.83 -5.72
C GLU A 98 14.23 -17.41 -6.04
N ALA A 99 14.40 -16.97 -7.28
CA ALA A 99 13.95 -15.67 -7.74
C ALA A 99 12.48 -15.66 -8.17
N LEU A 100 11.77 -14.62 -7.75
CA LEU A 100 10.41 -14.32 -8.17
C LEU A 100 10.32 -14.10 -9.69
N LEU A 101 9.16 -14.43 -10.26
CA LEU A 101 8.85 -14.03 -11.63
C LEU A 101 8.84 -12.49 -11.74
N PRO A 102 9.25 -11.94 -12.89
CA PRO A 102 9.13 -10.50 -13.13
C PRO A 102 7.69 -9.99 -12.92
N GLU A 103 6.68 -10.77 -13.32
CA GLU A 103 5.27 -10.42 -13.12
C GLU A 103 4.89 -10.38 -11.63
N SER A 104 5.37 -11.33 -10.82
CA SER A 104 5.16 -11.33 -9.38
C SER A 104 5.78 -10.11 -8.71
N VAL A 105 6.99 -9.71 -9.12
CA VAL A 105 7.64 -8.47 -8.65
C VAL A 105 6.80 -7.25 -9.01
N VAL A 106 6.22 -7.19 -10.21
CA VAL A 106 5.30 -6.11 -10.61
C VAL A 106 4.07 -6.09 -9.71
N LYS A 107 3.43 -7.24 -9.43
CA LYS A 107 2.26 -7.34 -8.54
C LYS A 107 2.59 -6.93 -7.10
N ILE A 108 3.77 -7.28 -6.57
CA ILE A 108 4.24 -6.83 -5.25
C ILE A 108 4.39 -5.31 -5.23
N ASN A 109 4.97 -4.70 -6.28
CA ASN A 109 5.11 -3.26 -6.37
C ASN A 109 3.76 -2.54 -6.45
N LEU A 110 2.80 -3.09 -7.20
CA LEU A 110 1.43 -2.57 -7.24
C LEU A 110 0.73 -2.69 -5.87
N MET A 111 0.94 -3.80 -5.16
CA MET A 111 0.45 -3.95 -3.79
C MET A 111 1.06 -2.90 -2.86
N ARG A 112 2.35 -2.63 -2.96
CA ARG A 112 3.04 -1.59 -2.16
C ARG A 112 2.44 -0.20 -2.41
N VAL A 113 2.13 0.15 -3.67
CA VAL A 113 1.42 1.39 -4.00
C VAL A 113 0.03 1.43 -3.35
N ARG A 114 -0.72 0.32 -3.41
CA ARG A 114 -2.06 0.25 -2.79
C ARG A 114 -1.99 0.40 -1.27
N VAL A 115 -1.05 -0.26 -0.60
CA VAL A 115 -0.86 -0.11 0.86
C VAL A 115 -0.50 1.34 1.21
N ALA A 116 0.37 1.98 0.43
CA ALA A 116 0.71 3.40 0.64
C ALA A 116 -0.51 4.33 0.45
N TYR A 117 -1.38 4.02 -0.51
CA TYR A 117 -2.63 4.75 -0.70
C TYR A 117 -3.59 4.57 0.50
N GLU A 118 -3.81 3.33 0.97
CA GLU A 118 -4.65 3.07 2.15
C GLU A 118 -4.09 3.75 3.41
N TYR A 119 -2.77 3.81 3.55
CA TYR A 119 -2.10 4.54 4.63
C TYR A 119 -2.42 6.05 4.58
N GLY A 120 -2.36 6.67 3.39
CA GLY A 120 -2.58 8.10 3.20
C GLY A 120 -4.05 8.53 3.18
N ARG A 121 -4.96 7.62 2.82
CA ARG A 121 -6.41 7.89 2.78
C ARG A 121 -7.01 8.19 4.16
N ASP A 122 -6.39 7.66 5.20
CA ASP A 122 -6.92 7.66 6.58
C ASP A 122 -6.59 8.94 7.38
N THR A 123 -6.35 10.08 6.70
CA THR A 123 -5.97 11.36 7.35
C THR A 123 -7.14 12.28 7.74
N GLY A 124 -8.39 11.78 7.74
CA GLY A 124 -9.49 12.43 8.47
C GLY A 124 -10.21 13.61 7.78
N GLU A 125 -9.96 13.91 6.51
CA GLU A 125 -10.56 15.09 5.85
C GLU A 125 -11.95 14.84 5.23
N SER A 126 -12.37 13.59 4.98
CA SER A 126 -13.60 13.33 4.20
C SER A 126 -14.65 12.49 4.90
N VAL A 127 -14.48 12.22 6.19
CA VAL A 127 -15.47 11.44 6.92
C VAL A 127 -15.58 12.00 8.33
N GLY A 128 -16.80 12.40 8.73
CA GLY A 128 -17.06 13.06 10.01
C GLY A 128 -16.38 12.35 11.20
N LYS A 129 -16.21 13.08 12.32
CA LYS A 129 -15.45 12.69 13.54
C LYS A 129 -15.53 11.20 13.96
N ASP A 130 -16.60 10.50 13.57
CA ASP A 130 -16.90 9.11 13.91
C ASP A 130 -16.42 8.05 12.90
N LYS A 131 -15.94 8.42 11.70
CA LYS A 131 -15.47 7.47 10.66
C LYS A 131 -13.97 7.57 10.39
N ALA A 132 -13.17 7.62 11.45
CA ALA A 132 -11.75 7.38 11.31
C ALA A 132 -11.52 5.89 10.99
N TYR A 133 -10.84 5.68 9.88
CA TYR A 133 -10.48 4.39 9.34
C TYR A 133 -9.07 4.08 9.90
N PRO A 134 -8.84 2.94 10.56
CA PRO A 134 -7.55 2.67 11.21
C PRO A 134 -6.63 1.77 10.36
N MET A 135 -6.57 1.98 9.03
CA MET A 135 -5.54 1.32 8.20
C MET A 135 -4.16 1.90 8.49
N LYS A 136 -4.07 3.21 8.78
CA LYS A 136 -2.79 3.84 9.12
C LYS A 136 -2.08 3.14 10.28
N ASP A 137 -2.77 2.91 11.39
CA ASP A 137 -2.18 2.28 12.58
C ASP A 137 -1.86 0.81 12.34
N PHE A 138 -2.75 0.09 11.63
CA PHE A 138 -2.48 -1.28 11.23
C PHE A 138 -1.22 -1.38 10.35
N ILE A 139 -1.14 -0.61 9.26
CA ILE A 139 -0.01 -0.62 8.32
C ILE A 139 1.29 -0.23 9.01
N SER A 140 1.26 0.75 9.92
CA SER A 140 2.43 1.19 10.67
C SER A 140 2.95 0.10 11.60
N GLN A 141 2.07 -0.49 12.41
CA GLN A 141 2.46 -1.48 13.42
C GLN A 141 2.82 -2.84 12.81
N SER A 142 2.25 -3.17 11.65
CA SER A 142 2.58 -4.41 10.93
C SER A 142 3.70 -4.27 9.90
N HIS A 143 4.33 -3.09 9.81
CA HIS A 143 5.49 -2.84 8.95
C HIS A 143 5.29 -3.27 7.48
N LEU A 144 4.05 -3.22 6.96
CA LEU A 144 3.73 -3.79 5.65
C LEU A 144 4.55 -3.15 4.53
N LEU A 145 4.79 -1.84 4.61
CA LEU A 145 5.52 -1.11 3.57
C LEU A 145 7.00 -1.47 3.58
N GLU A 146 7.59 -1.65 4.77
CA GLU A 146 8.97 -2.10 4.95
C GLU A 146 9.15 -3.53 4.46
N TYR A 147 8.23 -4.44 4.80
CA TYR A 147 8.28 -5.84 4.38
C TYR A 147 8.05 -5.99 2.88
N LEU A 148 7.07 -5.29 2.29
CA LEU A 148 6.86 -5.28 0.84
C LEU A 148 8.08 -4.73 0.08
N LYS A 149 8.76 -3.70 0.62
CA LYS A 149 10.04 -3.22 0.04
C LYS A 149 11.15 -4.27 0.20
N GLY A 150 11.14 -5.00 1.32
CA GLY A 150 12.16 -5.99 1.67
C GLY A 150 12.08 -7.32 0.92
N ILE A 151 10.91 -7.73 0.41
CA ILE A 151 10.78 -8.93 -0.44
C ILE A 151 11.68 -8.83 -1.67
N SER A 152 11.72 -7.65 -2.30
CA SER A 152 12.53 -7.38 -3.49
C SER A 152 12.29 -8.42 -4.60
N THR A 153 13.18 -9.40 -4.76
CA THR A 153 13.12 -10.45 -5.78
C THR A 153 13.17 -11.87 -5.22
N ASP A 154 13.17 -12.04 -3.89
CA ASP A 154 13.37 -13.33 -3.23
C ASP A 154 12.03 -14.04 -2.96
N ARG A 155 11.93 -15.31 -3.37
CA ARG A 155 10.72 -16.12 -3.20
C ARG A 155 10.46 -16.51 -1.74
N ALA A 156 11.50 -16.82 -0.98
CA ALA A 156 11.34 -17.23 0.41
C ALA A 156 10.78 -16.06 1.25
N ASP A 157 11.19 -14.84 0.96
CA ASP A 157 10.65 -13.64 1.59
C ASP A 157 9.17 -13.39 1.24
N LEU A 158 8.77 -13.64 -0.01
CA LEU A 158 7.35 -13.59 -0.38
C LEU A 158 6.54 -14.64 0.39
N ILE A 159 7.02 -15.88 0.45
CA ILE A 159 6.32 -16.98 1.15
C ILE A 159 6.17 -16.64 2.63
N ARG A 160 7.24 -16.15 3.26
CA ARG A 160 7.22 -15.71 4.67
C ARG A 160 6.25 -14.56 4.89
N PHE A 161 6.23 -13.59 3.99
CA PHE A 161 5.26 -12.48 4.04
C PHE A 161 3.81 -12.96 3.89
N ALA A 162 3.55 -13.97 3.04
CA ALA A 162 2.23 -14.57 2.89
C ALA A 162 1.76 -15.20 4.21
N HIS A 163 2.60 -16.04 4.84
CA HIS A 163 2.26 -16.63 6.13
C HIS A 163 2.09 -15.59 7.24
N TYR A 164 2.87 -14.51 7.22
CA TYR A 164 2.69 -13.39 8.14
C TYR A 164 1.32 -12.71 7.97
N MET A 165 0.90 -12.47 6.73
CA MET A 165 -0.42 -11.89 6.43
C MET A 165 -1.57 -12.81 6.88
N GLU A 166 -1.40 -14.12 6.74
CA GLU A 166 -2.36 -15.11 7.27
C GLU A 166 -2.43 -15.06 8.80
N ALA A 167 -1.28 -15.00 9.49
CA ALA A 167 -1.23 -14.88 10.94
C ALA A 167 -1.93 -13.60 11.44
N LEU A 168 -1.73 -12.47 10.77
CA LEU A 168 -2.43 -11.22 11.07
C LEU A 168 -3.96 -11.37 10.96
N VAL A 169 -4.48 -12.03 9.92
CA VAL A 169 -5.91 -12.30 9.77
C VAL A 169 -6.42 -13.27 10.83
N ALA A 170 -5.67 -14.32 11.13
CA ALA A 170 -6.03 -15.31 12.14
C ALA A 170 -6.15 -14.68 13.53
N PHE A 171 -5.14 -13.91 13.96
CA PHE A 171 -5.17 -13.24 15.26
C PHE A 171 -6.19 -12.10 15.32
N HIS A 172 -6.45 -11.41 14.21
CA HIS A 172 -7.57 -10.45 14.14
C HIS A 172 -8.89 -11.12 14.48
N ARG A 173 -9.16 -12.31 13.91
CA ARG A 173 -10.37 -13.08 14.20
C ARG A 173 -10.37 -13.63 15.63
N TYR A 174 -9.23 -14.11 16.12
CA TYR A 174 -9.07 -14.60 17.49
C TYR A 174 -9.44 -13.55 18.55
N PHE A 175 -8.98 -12.31 18.39
CA PHE A 175 -9.28 -11.21 19.31
C PHE A 175 -10.66 -10.53 19.08
N GLY A 176 -11.58 -11.20 18.36
CA GLY A 176 -12.96 -10.73 18.19
C GLY A 176 -13.16 -9.67 17.10
N GLY A 177 -12.37 -9.75 16.03
CA GLY A 177 -12.54 -8.95 14.82
C GLY A 177 -13.95 -9.09 14.25
N LYS A 178 -14.68 -7.96 14.13
CA LYS A 178 -16.00 -7.95 13.46
C LYS A 178 -15.84 -8.07 11.95
N GLU A 179 -16.68 -8.89 11.34
CA GLU A 179 -16.95 -8.82 9.90
C GLU A 179 -17.69 -7.51 9.64
N GLY A 180 -17.13 -6.65 8.80
CA GLY A 180 -17.67 -5.34 8.46
C GLY A 180 -17.63 -5.10 6.97
#